data_AF-A0A5D3DAV0-F1
#
_entry.id   AF-A0A5D3DAV0-F1
#
_cell.length_a   1.000
_cell.length_b   1.000
_cell.length_c   1.000
_cell.angle_alpha   90.00
_cell.angle_beta   90.00
_cell.angle_gamma   90.00
#
_symmetry.space_group_name_H-M   'P 1'
#
loop_
_entity.id
_entity.type
_entity.pdbx_description
1 polymer ?
#
loop_
_entity_poly.entity_id
_entity_poly.type
_entity_poly.pdbx_seq_one_letter_code
_entity_poly.pdbx_strand_id
1 'polypeptide(L)'
;MLEILLLALESLRYSLRDRGLDLLIKFGDAESVLRELVVQVKATHVFVEEEVEYELCLLMDDVSQTLSTLIRSPDLTIWRTPFYDIKSVEAIPESYDEFKKLQLPVTCPLSSPTLPCLEMELDWGTMPTLDALKEFMNSTRLNEPSDEWDSIKNTTAEAMVRAKFSKRGSNENNPSSREFRTERMGNSIFSTQRGKNFMMGGTEGVLNALAAYIRYNEGTSRDDWQALHEMVRNSESRDGASFIKLFGPAIHLGIVSKRKVHYEAVKYEKERNAGFLSPFGYSARTVAAAVDAVLSSEWYWLMGLKSKGRRLGSHSYRNWRWNGFLVQAPFQYTVVGCDGPAILLVHGFGAFLEHYRDNIHGIAEGGKQVWAVTMLGFGRSEKPNIVYSEQMWAEFLRDFIVEVVGRPVHLVGNSIGGYIVAIVACLWPALVESIVLINSAGSVIPGYSFLPLKKDRQVSIAAWLGARLLLSYLRLKTKDILKNCYPTRTDRADDWLVNEMLRASKDPGGLVLLESIFSFDLTVPLNYLLERLEGRVLIIQGMKDPIYNSKSLLGKLKEHCAWVMIKELNAGHCPHDELPEEVNSTLCEWIVRMEST
;
A
#
# COMPACT_ATOMS: atom_id res chain seq x y z
N MET A 1 -8.28 -9.68 -10.02
CA MET A 1 -8.57 -10.09 -8.64
C MET A 1 -9.79 -11.01 -8.57
N LEU A 2 -10.99 -10.59 -9.00
CA LEU A 2 -12.22 -11.39 -8.92
C LEU A 2 -12.11 -12.83 -9.46
N GLU A 3 -11.48 -13.04 -10.62
CA GLU A 3 -11.25 -14.39 -11.17
C GLU A 3 -10.42 -15.28 -10.23
N ILE A 4 -9.42 -14.71 -9.53
CA ILE A 4 -8.58 -15.43 -8.57
C ILE A 4 -9.39 -15.77 -7.31
N LEU A 5 -10.28 -14.87 -6.87
CA LEU A 5 -11.21 -15.11 -5.77
C LEU A 5 -12.16 -16.28 -6.09
N LEU A 6 -12.70 -16.35 -7.31
CA LEU A 6 -13.56 -17.48 -7.71
C LEU A 6 -12.80 -18.81 -7.68
N LEU A 7 -11.58 -18.87 -8.21
CA LEU A 7 -10.71 -20.05 -8.14
C LEU A 7 -10.34 -20.43 -6.70
N ALA A 8 -10.17 -19.44 -5.82
CA ALA A 8 -9.90 -19.66 -4.39
C ALA A 8 -11.10 -20.27 -3.68
N LEU A 9 -12.30 -19.73 -3.91
CA LEU A 9 -13.56 -20.23 -3.34
C LEU A 9 -13.87 -21.65 -3.84
N GLU A 10 -13.70 -21.91 -5.15
CA GLU A 10 -13.88 -23.24 -5.74
C GLU A 10 -12.94 -24.27 -5.09
N SER A 11 -11.64 -23.95 -4.98
CA SER A 11 -10.68 -24.82 -4.32
C SER A 11 -10.97 -25.03 -2.84
N LEU A 12 -11.41 -23.99 -2.11
CA LEU A 12 -11.74 -24.09 -0.70
C LEU A 12 -12.95 -25.01 -0.50
N ARG A 13 -13.99 -24.86 -1.32
CA ARG A 13 -15.17 -25.71 -1.31
C ARG A 13 -14.83 -27.17 -1.63
N TYR A 14 -14.00 -27.41 -2.64
CA TYR A 14 -13.53 -28.76 -2.94
C TYR A 14 -12.75 -29.37 -1.76
N SER A 15 -11.80 -28.63 -1.18
CA SER A 15 -10.98 -29.11 -0.05
C SER A 15 -11.78 -29.36 1.23
N LEU A 16 -12.88 -28.63 1.45
CA LEU A 16 -13.84 -28.90 2.53
C LEU A 16 -14.65 -30.17 2.25
N ARG A 17 -15.14 -30.36 1.01
CA ARG A 17 -15.94 -31.53 0.60
C ARG A 17 -15.20 -32.85 0.68
N ASP A 18 -13.93 -32.87 0.29
CA ASP A 18 -13.01 -34.01 0.46
C ASP A 18 -12.91 -34.47 1.95
N ARG A 19 -13.22 -33.56 2.88
CA ARG A 19 -13.16 -33.78 4.34
C ARG A 19 -14.53 -33.92 5.01
N GLY A 20 -15.61 -34.02 4.22
CA GLY A 20 -16.97 -34.14 4.73
C GLY A 20 -17.59 -32.83 5.24
N LEU A 21 -17.07 -31.67 4.80
CA LEU A 21 -17.59 -30.33 5.10
C LEU A 21 -18.05 -29.65 3.78
N ASP A 22 -18.73 -28.51 3.84
CA ASP A 22 -19.01 -27.72 2.62
C ASP A 22 -18.82 -26.22 2.89
N LEU A 23 -18.62 -25.43 1.83
CA LEU A 23 -18.53 -23.98 1.88
C LEU A 23 -19.90 -23.37 1.54
N LEU A 24 -20.49 -22.68 2.51
CA LEU A 24 -21.68 -21.86 2.32
C LEU A 24 -21.32 -20.56 1.60
N ILE A 25 -22.05 -20.23 0.53
CA ILE A 25 -21.92 -18.95 -0.19
C ILE A 25 -23.27 -18.23 -0.20
N LYS A 26 -23.26 -16.96 0.22
CA LYS A 26 -24.42 -16.07 0.24
C LYS A 26 -24.04 -14.69 -0.29
N PHE A 27 -25.04 -13.96 -0.78
CA PHE A 27 -24.95 -12.58 -1.25
C PHE A 27 -25.84 -11.69 -0.39
N GLY A 28 -25.34 -10.49 -0.08
CA GLY A 28 -26.01 -9.53 0.79
C GLY A 28 -24.98 -8.73 1.60
N ASP A 29 -25.46 -7.81 2.42
CA ASP A 29 -24.69 -7.24 3.51
C ASP A 29 -24.36 -8.31 4.57
N ALA A 30 -23.19 -8.21 5.21
CA ALA A 30 -22.73 -9.25 6.12
C ALA A 30 -23.60 -9.35 7.38
N GLU A 31 -24.18 -8.24 7.83
CA GLU A 31 -24.98 -8.18 9.05
C GLU A 31 -26.32 -8.91 8.92
N SER A 32 -27.08 -8.71 7.85
CA SER A 32 -28.34 -9.43 7.62
C SER A 32 -28.09 -10.89 7.31
N VAL A 33 -27.09 -11.20 6.48
CA VAL A 33 -26.72 -12.59 6.15
C VAL A 33 -26.32 -13.36 7.41
N LEU A 34 -25.46 -12.80 8.27
CA LEU A 34 -25.07 -13.46 9.52
C LEU A 34 -26.22 -13.53 10.53
N ARG A 35 -27.08 -12.51 10.60
CA ARG A 35 -28.29 -12.51 11.44
C ARG A 35 -29.25 -13.63 11.07
N GLU A 36 -29.54 -13.79 9.78
CA GLU A 36 -30.39 -14.87 9.27
C GLU A 36 -29.78 -16.24 9.56
N LEU A 37 -28.49 -16.42 9.30
CA LEU A 37 -27.79 -17.69 9.54
C LEU A 37 -27.77 -18.06 11.03
N VAL A 38 -27.48 -17.12 11.93
CA VAL A 38 -27.50 -17.33 13.39
C VAL A 38 -28.88 -17.82 13.85
N VAL A 39 -29.96 -17.24 13.33
CA VAL A 39 -31.33 -17.67 13.63
C VAL A 39 -31.63 -19.06 13.05
N GLN A 40 -31.25 -19.30 11.79
CA GLN A 40 -31.49 -20.55 11.07
C GLN A 40 -30.79 -21.75 11.73
N VAL A 41 -29.50 -21.61 12.06
CA VAL A 41 -28.70 -22.68 12.68
C VAL A 41 -28.82 -22.71 14.21
N LYS A 42 -29.51 -21.72 14.80
CA LYS A 42 -29.64 -21.52 16.26
C LYS A 42 -28.27 -21.41 16.94
N ALA A 43 -27.35 -20.65 16.32
CA ALA A 43 -25.98 -20.51 16.79
C ALA A 43 -25.94 -19.99 18.23
N THR A 44 -25.12 -20.62 19.06
CA THR A 44 -24.85 -20.16 20.44
C THR A 44 -23.58 -19.32 20.53
N HIS A 45 -22.65 -19.50 19.59
CA HIS A 45 -21.38 -18.78 19.49
C HIS A 45 -21.12 -18.42 18.04
N VAL A 46 -20.50 -17.28 17.81
CA VAL A 46 -19.97 -16.85 16.50
C VAL A 46 -18.49 -16.52 16.71
N PHE A 47 -17.61 -17.17 15.94
CA PHE A 47 -16.17 -16.94 16.01
C PHE A 47 -15.73 -16.06 14.85
N VAL A 48 -15.04 -14.95 15.14
CA VAL A 48 -14.55 -14.01 14.11
C VAL A 48 -13.06 -13.76 14.31
N GLU A 49 -12.27 -13.82 13.24
CA GLU A 49 -10.85 -13.50 13.31
C GLU A 49 -10.67 -11.99 13.53
N GLU A 50 -9.69 -11.60 14.34
CA GLU A 50 -9.47 -10.18 14.60
C GLU A 50 -8.86 -9.45 13.39
N GLU A 51 -9.73 -8.74 12.66
CA GLU A 51 -9.31 -7.92 11.53
C GLU A 51 -8.69 -6.59 11.93
N VAL A 52 -7.75 -6.10 11.13
CA VAL A 52 -7.01 -4.85 11.40
C VAL A 52 -7.42 -3.69 10.51
N GLU A 53 -8.08 -3.95 9.38
CA GLU A 53 -8.49 -2.94 8.41
C GLU A 53 -9.72 -2.18 8.89
N TYR A 54 -9.80 -0.88 8.62
CA TYR A 54 -10.82 -0.01 9.22
C TYR A 54 -12.24 -0.41 8.82
N GLU A 55 -12.49 -0.63 7.52
CA GLU A 55 -13.80 -1.07 7.02
C GLU A 55 -14.20 -2.45 7.55
N LEU A 56 -13.24 -3.37 7.73
CA LEU A 56 -13.51 -4.69 8.33
C LEU A 56 -13.80 -4.58 9.84
N CYS A 57 -13.17 -3.63 10.54
CA CYS A 57 -13.52 -3.34 11.94
C CYS A 57 -14.93 -2.77 12.05
N LEU A 58 -15.33 -1.82 11.18
CA LEU A 58 -16.70 -1.30 11.15
C LEU A 58 -17.71 -2.41 10.84
N LEU A 59 -17.44 -3.24 9.83
CA LEU A 59 -18.28 -4.39 9.49
C LEU A 59 -18.44 -5.36 10.67
N MET A 60 -17.39 -5.58 11.46
CA MET A 60 -17.46 -6.40 12.68
C MET A 60 -18.28 -5.73 13.79
N ASP A 61 -18.17 -4.42 13.97
CA ASP A 61 -18.96 -3.65 14.94
C ASP A 61 -20.46 -3.64 14.56
N ASP A 62 -20.78 -3.44 13.28
CA ASP A 62 -22.16 -3.48 12.75
C ASP A 62 -22.77 -4.88 12.90
N VAL A 63 -22.04 -5.95 12.52
CA VAL A 63 -22.44 -7.34 12.75
C VAL A 63 -22.67 -7.61 14.24
N SER A 64 -21.78 -7.14 15.12
CA SER A 64 -21.91 -7.30 16.57
C SER A 64 -23.17 -6.62 17.10
N GLN A 65 -23.40 -5.36 16.71
CA GLN A 65 -24.61 -4.61 17.06
C GLN A 65 -25.87 -5.31 16.55
N THR A 66 -25.91 -5.72 15.28
CA THR A 66 -27.05 -6.41 14.67
C THR A 66 -27.37 -7.75 15.34
N LEU A 67 -26.35 -8.56 15.67
CA LEU A 67 -26.53 -9.82 16.40
C LEU A 67 -26.99 -9.62 17.85
N SER A 68 -26.60 -8.52 18.51
CA SER A 68 -27.06 -8.18 19.86
C SER A 68 -28.58 -7.91 19.95
N THR A 69 -29.23 -7.57 18.82
CA THR A 69 -30.69 -7.35 18.76
C THR A 69 -31.51 -8.64 18.80
N LEU A 70 -30.88 -9.82 18.69
CA LEU A 70 -31.59 -11.09 18.67
C LEU A 70 -32.05 -11.51 20.07
N ILE A 71 -33.29 -12.05 20.16
CA ILE A 71 -33.89 -12.59 21.39
C ILE A 71 -32.98 -13.67 22.05
N ARG A 72 -32.19 -14.37 21.23
CA ARG A 72 -31.12 -15.27 21.66
C ARG A 72 -29.83 -14.84 20.95
N SER A 73 -29.20 -13.78 21.46
CA SER A 73 -27.91 -13.31 20.98
C SER A 73 -26.83 -14.41 21.15
N PRO A 74 -26.06 -14.75 20.10
CA PRO A 74 -24.91 -15.63 20.24
C PRO A 74 -23.77 -14.92 20.99
N ASP A 75 -22.89 -15.70 21.61
CA ASP A 75 -21.63 -15.17 22.15
C ASP A 75 -20.63 -14.91 21.00
N LEU A 76 -20.20 -13.66 20.83
CA LEU A 76 -19.30 -13.24 19.76
C LEU A 76 -17.84 -13.32 20.25
N THR A 77 -17.17 -14.43 19.94
CA THR A 77 -15.77 -14.66 20.32
C THR A 77 -14.82 -14.18 19.22
N ILE A 78 -14.09 -13.11 19.49
CA ILE A 78 -12.97 -12.67 18.64
C ILE A 78 -11.74 -13.53 18.95
N TRP A 79 -11.12 -14.13 17.93
CA TRP A 79 -9.91 -14.96 18.08
C TRP A 79 -8.73 -14.41 17.28
N ARG A 80 -7.52 -14.82 17.68
CA ARG A 80 -6.23 -14.42 17.09
C ARG A 80 -5.43 -15.69 16.82
N THR A 81 -4.78 -15.81 15.65
CA THR A 81 -3.66 -16.75 15.49
C THR A 81 -2.39 -16.06 14.99
N PRO A 82 -1.70 -15.31 15.86
CA PRO A 82 -0.39 -14.78 15.54
C PRO A 82 0.56 -15.91 15.11
N PHE A 83 1.38 -15.60 14.12
CA PHE A 83 2.36 -16.52 13.55
C PHE A 83 3.49 -16.81 14.55
N TYR A 84 3.86 -15.81 15.35
CA TYR A 84 4.73 -15.95 16.52
C TYR A 84 3.92 -16.36 17.77
N ASP A 85 4.53 -17.15 18.66
CA ASP A 85 3.98 -17.42 20.00
C ASP A 85 4.09 -16.15 20.87
N ILE A 86 2.96 -15.45 21.03
CA ILE A 86 2.87 -14.14 21.68
C ILE A 86 1.86 -14.21 22.82
N LYS A 87 2.30 -13.86 24.03
CA LYS A 87 1.44 -13.80 25.22
C LYS A 87 0.56 -12.54 25.29
N SER A 88 1.05 -11.42 24.76
CA SER A 88 0.38 -10.11 24.76
C SER A 88 0.95 -9.27 23.62
N VAL A 89 0.07 -8.61 22.87
CA VAL A 89 0.43 -7.71 21.76
C VAL A 89 1.04 -6.41 22.29
N GLU A 90 0.59 -5.98 23.46
CA GLU A 90 1.02 -4.78 24.16
C GLU A 90 2.50 -4.87 24.56
N ALA A 91 2.98 -6.06 24.90
CA ALA A 91 4.37 -6.35 25.25
C ALA A 91 5.35 -6.32 24.05
N ILE A 92 4.86 -6.32 22.80
CA ILE A 92 5.72 -6.31 21.61
C ILE A 92 6.37 -4.92 21.43
N PRO A 93 7.70 -4.80 21.29
CA PRO A 93 8.36 -3.51 21.07
C PRO A 93 8.04 -2.93 19.69
N GLU A 94 7.98 -1.59 19.61
CA GLU A 94 7.66 -0.86 18.36
C GLU A 94 8.85 -0.76 17.39
N SER A 95 10.04 -1.15 17.83
CA SER A 95 11.25 -1.26 17.02
C SER A 95 11.44 -2.70 16.57
N TYR A 96 11.55 -2.93 15.26
CA TYR A 96 11.80 -4.26 14.70
C TYR A 96 13.13 -4.88 15.18
N ASP A 97 14.15 -4.07 15.45
CA ASP A 97 15.42 -4.56 15.99
C ASP A 97 15.28 -5.07 17.43
N GLU A 98 14.46 -4.43 18.26
CA GLU A 98 14.15 -4.93 19.60
C GLU A 98 13.23 -6.16 19.54
N PHE A 99 12.29 -6.19 18.59
CA PHE A 99 11.42 -7.36 18.36
C PHE A 99 12.23 -8.62 18.03
N LYS A 100 13.20 -8.53 17.12
CA LYS A 100 14.09 -9.65 16.77
C LYS A 100 14.91 -10.16 17.96
N LYS A 101 15.28 -9.29 18.92
CA LYS A 101 16.01 -9.72 20.14
C LYS A 101 15.17 -10.61 21.06
N LEU A 102 13.83 -10.56 20.98
CA LEU A 102 12.96 -11.44 21.74
C LEU A 102 13.04 -12.91 21.30
N GLN A 103 13.51 -13.17 20.07
CA GLN A 103 13.63 -14.51 19.48
C GLN A 103 12.37 -15.38 19.66
N LEU A 104 11.20 -14.77 19.50
CA LEU A 104 9.91 -15.45 19.70
C LEU A 104 9.79 -16.67 18.77
N PRO A 105 9.39 -17.84 19.28
CA PRO A 105 9.28 -19.02 18.45
C PRO A 105 8.10 -18.89 17.49
N VAL A 106 8.29 -19.43 16.29
CA VAL A 106 7.28 -19.44 15.23
C VAL A 106 6.42 -20.69 15.39
N THR A 107 5.10 -20.50 15.39
CA THR A 107 4.13 -21.59 15.52
C THR A 107 4.09 -22.47 14.27
N CYS A 108 4.06 -23.80 14.45
CA CYS A 108 3.91 -24.73 13.33
C CYS A 108 2.49 -24.66 12.73
N PRO A 109 2.31 -24.91 11.42
CA PRO A 109 0.98 -25.05 10.84
C PRO A 109 0.16 -26.09 11.59
N LEU A 110 -1.03 -25.69 12.05
CA LEU A 110 -1.96 -26.61 12.71
C LEU A 110 -2.47 -27.64 11.69
N SER A 111 -2.67 -28.87 12.14
CA SER A 111 -3.44 -29.86 11.38
C SER A 111 -4.88 -29.36 11.22
N SER A 112 -5.48 -29.60 10.07
CA SER A 112 -6.88 -29.23 9.85
C SER A 112 -7.81 -29.96 10.83
N PRO A 113 -8.77 -29.28 11.47
CA PRO A 113 -9.67 -29.91 12.43
C PRO A 113 -10.61 -30.89 11.74
N THR A 114 -10.83 -32.05 12.36
CA THR A 114 -11.92 -32.95 11.99
C THR A 114 -13.16 -32.49 12.74
N LEU A 115 -14.05 -31.76 12.05
CA LEU A 115 -15.35 -31.38 12.60
C LEU A 115 -16.36 -32.52 12.37
N PRO A 116 -17.28 -32.78 13.31
CA PRO A 116 -18.34 -33.76 13.09
C PRO A 116 -19.26 -33.27 11.96
N CYS A 117 -19.55 -34.13 10.99
CA CYS A 117 -20.54 -33.83 9.97
C CYS A 117 -21.93 -33.82 10.63
N LEU A 118 -22.56 -32.65 10.69
CA LEU A 118 -23.99 -32.52 10.93
C LEU A 118 -24.70 -32.40 9.59
N GLU A 119 -25.72 -33.23 9.38
CA GLU A 119 -26.71 -32.98 8.33
C GLU A 119 -27.49 -31.72 8.72
N MET A 120 -27.26 -30.65 7.98
CA MET A 120 -27.95 -29.36 8.14
C MET A 120 -28.73 -29.07 6.87
N GLU A 121 -30.04 -28.85 6.98
CA GLU A 121 -30.91 -28.41 5.89
C GLU A 121 -30.66 -26.92 5.59
N LEU A 122 -29.47 -26.63 5.04
CA LEU A 122 -29.07 -25.31 4.57
C LEU A 122 -29.00 -25.29 3.03
N ASP A 123 -29.48 -24.19 2.45
CA ASP A 123 -29.06 -23.82 1.10
C ASP A 123 -27.60 -23.33 1.16
N TRP A 124 -26.69 -24.22 0.76
CA TRP A 124 -25.26 -23.98 0.67
C TRP A 124 -24.86 -22.94 -0.40
N GLY A 125 -25.79 -22.55 -1.27
CA GLY A 125 -25.53 -21.64 -2.38
C GLY A 125 -24.70 -22.26 -3.51
N THR A 126 -24.76 -21.63 -4.68
CA THR A 126 -23.96 -21.98 -5.87
C THR A 126 -22.67 -21.16 -5.93
N MET A 127 -21.64 -21.69 -6.59
CA MET A 127 -20.48 -20.86 -6.97
C MET A 127 -20.94 -19.74 -7.90
N PRO A 128 -20.59 -18.48 -7.63
CA PRO A 128 -21.02 -17.36 -8.46
C PRO A 128 -20.24 -17.28 -9.76
N THR A 129 -20.88 -16.78 -10.81
CA THR A 129 -20.19 -16.42 -12.04
C THR A 129 -19.46 -15.08 -11.86
N LEU A 130 -18.44 -14.83 -12.69
CA LEU A 130 -17.73 -13.55 -12.71
C LEU A 130 -18.67 -12.36 -12.97
N ASP A 131 -19.72 -12.57 -13.78
CA ASP A 131 -20.65 -11.51 -14.13
C ASP A 131 -21.68 -11.26 -13.03
N ALA A 132 -22.20 -12.31 -12.37
CA ALA A 132 -23.04 -12.16 -11.18
C ALA A 132 -22.29 -11.45 -10.03
N LEU A 133 -20.99 -11.71 -9.87
CA LEU A 133 -20.17 -11.03 -8.87
C LEU A 133 -19.98 -9.54 -9.17
N LYS A 134 -19.77 -9.16 -10.45
CA LYS A 134 -19.73 -7.76 -10.88
C LYS A 134 -21.09 -7.08 -10.71
N GLU A 135 -22.17 -7.75 -11.08
CA GLU A 135 -23.54 -7.24 -10.96
C GLU A 135 -23.86 -6.96 -9.48
N PHE A 136 -23.53 -7.89 -8.58
CA PHE A 136 -23.65 -7.68 -7.14
C PHE A 136 -22.83 -6.46 -6.67
N MET A 137 -21.55 -6.38 -7.01
CA MET A 137 -20.69 -5.24 -6.65
C MET A 137 -21.21 -3.90 -7.19
N ASN A 138 -21.83 -3.88 -8.36
CA ASN A 138 -22.43 -2.67 -8.92
C ASN A 138 -23.75 -2.33 -8.23
N SER A 139 -24.56 -3.33 -7.86
CA SER A 139 -25.84 -3.14 -7.15
C SER A 139 -25.67 -2.59 -5.74
N THR A 140 -24.58 -2.93 -5.04
CA THR A 140 -24.25 -2.37 -3.71
C THR A 140 -23.70 -0.94 -3.79
N ARG A 141 -23.28 -0.47 -4.96
CA ARG A 141 -22.73 0.88 -5.20
C ARG A 141 -23.76 1.93 -5.63
N LEU A 142 -25.06 1.67 -5.45
CA LEU A 142 -26.16 2.50 -6.00
C LEU A 142 -26.19 3.98 -5.55
N ASN A 143 -25.33 4.41 -4.61
CA ASN A 143 -25.18 5.80 -4.17
C ASN A 143 -23.77 6.41 -4.41
N GLU A 144 -22.86 5.70 -5.10
CA GLU A 144 -21.50 6.17 -5.41
C GLU A 144 -21.30 6.39 -6.93
N PRO A 145 -20.41 7.31 -7.37
CA PRO A 145 -20.20 7.63 -8.78
C PRO A 145 -19.47 6.49 -9.54
N SER A 146 -20.23 5.50 -9.99
CA SER A 146 -19.73 4.14 -10.27
C SER A 146 -18.83 3.98 -11.51
N ASP A 147 -19.17 4.58 -12.66
CA ASP A 147 -18.49 4.25 -13.93
C ASP A 147 -17.18 5.02 -14.16
N GLU A 148 -17.13 6.30 -13.80
CA GLU A 148 -15.95 7.15 -14.04
C GLU A 148 -14.79 6.79 -13.10
N TRP A 149 -15.08 6.50 -11.84
CA TRP A 149 -14.10 6.18 -10.81
C TRP A 149 -13.45 4.80 -11.03
N ASP A 150 -14.24 3.80 -11.43
CA ASP A 150 -13.71 2.49 -11.85
C ASP A 150 -12.86 2.61 -13.12
N SER A 151 -13.24 3.46 -14.09
CA SER A 151 -12.43 3.73 -15.29
C SER A 151 -11.05 4.35 -14.93
N ILE A 152 -11.05 5.33 -14.04
CA ILE A 152 -9.84 5.98 -13.49
C ILE A 152 -8.94 4.95 -12.78
N LYS A 153 -9.53 4.11 -11.91
CA LYS A 153 -8.83 3.06 -11.15
C LYS A 153 -8.21 1.97 -12.04
N ASN A 154 -8.89 1.60 -13.12
CA ASN A 154 -8.41 0.58 -14.06
C ASN A 154 -7.32 1.10 -15.00
N THR A 155 -7.18 2.43 -15.17
CA THR A 155 -6.21 3.02 -16.09
C THR A 155 -4.88 3.32 -15.40
N THR A 156 -3.86 2.52 -15.69
CA THR A 156 -2.51 2.64 -15.09
C THR A 156 -1.81 3.95 -15.46
N ALA A 157 -0.85 4.36 -14.63
CA ALA A 157 -0.02 5.53 -14.89
C ALA A 157 0.72 5.39 -16.23
N GLU A 158 1.25 4.21 -16.56
CA GLU A 158 1.86 3.93 -17.87
C GLU A 158 0.87 4.10 -19.04
N ALA A 159 -0.38 3.68 -18.88
CA ALA A 159 -1.40 3.84 -19.92
C ALA A 159 -1.76 5.32 -20.11
N MET A 160 -1.94 6.07 -19.02
CA MET A 160 -2.19 7.52 -19.06
C MET A 160 -1.02 8.29 -19.69
N VAL A 161 0.20 7.94 -19.31
CA VAL A 161 1.46 8.40 -19.94
C VAL A 161 1.39 8.17 -21.45
N ARG A 162 1.25 6.92 -21.92
CA ARG A 162 1.22 6.64 -23.36
C ARG A 162 0.06 7.34 -24.08
N ALA A 163 -1.14 7.36 -23.52
CA ALA A 163 -2.30 8.03 -24.13
C ALA A 163 -2.12 9.55 -24.24
N LYS A 164 -1.55 10.21 -23.23
CA LYS A 164 -1.24 11.66 -23.26
C LYS A 164 -0.10 11.98 -24.23
N PHE A 165 0.91 11.12 -24.31
CA PHE A 165 2.12 11.39 -25.12
C PHE A 165 2.02 10.96 -26.58
N SER A 166 1.23 9.93 -26.93
CA SER A 166 0.94 9.59 -28.33
C SER A 166 0.11 10.66 -29.05
N LYS A 167 -0.79 11.38 -28.35
CA LYS A 167 -1.60 12.46 -28.94
C LYS A 167 -0.80 13.73 -29.31
N ARG A 168 0.46 13.87 -28.87
CA ARG A 168 1.34 15.01 -29.25
C ARG A 168 2.21 14.72 -30.49
N GLY A 169 2.06 13.55 -31.11
CA GLY A 169 2.89 13.09 -32.23
C GLY A 169 2.15 12.23 -33.24
N SER A 170 1.10 12.76 -33.88
CA SER A 170 0.42 12.12 -35.01
C SER A 170 0.80 12.80 -36.34
N ASN A 171 1.73 12.20 -37.06
CA ASN A 171 1.54 12.06 -38.50
C ASN A 171 0.80 10.73 -38.69
N GLU A 172 -0.24 10.69 -39.51
CA GLU A 172 -1.16 9.54 -39.57
C GLU A 172 -0.44 8.25 -40.00
N ASN A 173 -0.57 7.20 -39.17
CA ASN A 173 -0.59 5.81 -39.61
C ASN A 173 -1.14 4.94 -38.48
N ASN A 174 -2.33 4.37 -38.69
CA ASN A 174 -2.98 3.43 -37.77
C ASN A 174 -2.31 2.05 -37.83
N PRO A 175 -1.75 1.50 -36.74
CA PRO A 175 -1.70 0.07 -36.52
C PRO A 175 -3.03 -0.40 -35.89
N SER A 176 -3.50 -1.58 -36.28
CA SER A 176 -4.79 -2.11 -35.85
C SER A 176 -4.92 -2.26 -34.33
N SER A 177 -6.15 -2.04 -33.84
CA SER A 177 -6.55 -2.18 -32.45
C SER A 177 -6.45 -3.62 -31.95
N ARG A 178 -5.26 -4.02 -31.49
CA ARG A 178 -5.12 -5.08 -30.49
C ARG A 178 -5.22 -4.45 -29.10
N GLU A 179 -6.25 -4.83 -28.36
CA GLU A 179 -6.43 -4.47 -26.96
C GLU A 179 -5.30 -5.06 -26.09
N PHE A 180 -4.19 -4.35 -25.99
CA PHE A 180 -3.13 -4.68 -25.03
C PHE A 180 -3.53 -4.21 -23.63
N ARG A 181 -4.42 -4.98 -22.98
CA ARG A 181 -4.64 -4.93 -21.53
C ARG A 181 -3.28 -4.98 -20.84
N THR A 182 -2.85 -3.85 -20.27
CA THR A 182 -1.54 -3.75 -19.59
C THR A 182 -1.73 -4.16 -18.13
N GLU A 183 -0.83 -5.01 -17.64
CA GLU A 183 -1.12 -6.00 -16.61
C GLU A 183 -1.14 -5.47 -15.16
N ARG A 184 -2.28 -4.93 -14.70
CA ARG A 184 -2.64 -5.08 -13.28
C ARG A 184 -2.90 -6.57 -13.01
N MET A 185 -2.02 -7.22 -12.24
CA MET A 185 -2.03 -8.64 -11.83
C MET A 185 -1.69 -9.74 -12.88
N GLY A 186 -1.30 -9.42 -14.12
CA GLY A 186 -1.02 -10.43 -15.17
C GLY A 186 0.27 -11.26 -15.02
N ASN A 187 0.94 -11.19 -13.86
CA ASN A 187 2.15 -11.95 -13.53
C ASN A 187 1.99 -12.81 -12.27
N SER A 188 0.77 -12.96 -11.75
CA SER A 188 0.53 -13.92 -10.67
C SER A 188 0.50 -15.34 -11.23
N ILE A 189 0.86 -16.33 -10.42
CA ILE A 189 0.76 -17.76 -10.75
C ILE A 189 -0.68 -18.16 -11.16
N PHE A 190 -1.67 -17.36 -10.79
CA PHE A 190 -3.09 -17.54 -11.10
C PHE A 190 -3.59 -16.86 -12.39
N SER A 191 -2.81 -16.03 -13.07
CA SER A 191 -3.33 -15.27 -14.21
C SER A 191 -3.46 -16.14 -15.46
N THR A 192 -4.68 -16.36 -15.93
CA THR A 192 -4.98 -17.18 -17.11
C THR A 192 -4.64 -16.46 -18.41
N GLN A 193 -3.44 -16.67 -18.97
CA GLN A 193 -3.27 -16.53 -20.42
C GLN A 193 -3.87 -17.76 -21.12
N ARG A 194 -5.07 -17.59 -21.71
CA ARG A 194 -5.65 -18.57 -22.65
C ARG A 194 -4.64 -18.83 -23.79
N GLY A 195 -3.91 -19.93 -23.72
CA GLY A 195 -2.90 -20.30 -24.71
C GLY A 195 -1.73 -21.15 -24.19
N LYS A 196 -1.47 -21.17 -22.87
CA LYS A 196 -0.50 -22.09 -22.25
C LYS A 196 -1.10 -22.73 -20.99
N ASN A 197 -0.83 -24.01 -20.78
CA ASN A 197 -1.48 -24.88 -19.77
C ASN A 197 -1.02 -24.62 -18.32
N PHE A 198 -1.21 -23.42 -17.78
CA PHE A 198 -1.01 -23.13 -16.37
C PHE A 198 -2.33 -22.85 -15.66
N MET A 199 -3.03 -23.93 -15.32
CA MET A 199 -4.10 -23.93 -14.30
C MET A 199 -3.49 -24.33 -12.96
N MET A 200 -2.91 -23.36 -12.25
CA MET A 200 -2.40 -23.57 -10.89
C MET A 200 -3.38 -23.01 -9.86
N GLY A 201 -4.65 -23.44 -10.00
CA GLY A 201 -5.72 -23.11 -9.07
C GLY A 201 -5.59 -23.89 -7.76
N GLY A 202 -5.98 -23.26 -6.66
CA GLY A 202 -6.13 -23.91 -5.37
C GLY A 202 -4.86 -24.19 -4.56
N THR A 203 -5.06 -24.63 -3.31
CA THR A 203 -4.00 -24.77 -2.30
C THR A 203 -2.89 -25.73 -2.71
N GLU A 204 -3.21 -26.88 -3.31
CA GLU A 204 -2.18 -27.83 -3.77
C GLU A 204 -1.35 -27.27 -4.94
N GLY A 205 -1.99 -26.53 -5.86
CA GLY A 205 -1.31 -25.79 -6.92
C GLY A 205 -0.32 -24.80 -6.33
N VAL A 206 -0.76 -23.95 -5.41
CA VAL A 206 0.12 -22.97 -4.74
C VAL A 206 1.27 -23.64 -3.99
N LEU A 207 1.04 -24.76 -3.30
CA LEU A 207 2.09 -25.47 -2.57
C LEU A 207 3.11 -26.12 -3.52
N ASN A 208 2.68 -26.68 -4.65
CA ASN A 208 3.59 -27.16 -5.70
C ASN A 208 4.41 -26.02 -6.30
N ALA A 209 3.79 -24.87 -6.55
CA ALA A 209 4.49 -23.67 -7.03
C ALA A 209 5.51 -23.17 -5.99
N LEU A 210 5.11 -23.13 -4.72
CA LEU A 210 5.96 -22.69 -3.62
C LEU A 210 7.19 -23.61 -3.47
N ALA A 211 6.99 -24.94 -3.58
CA ALA A 211 8.09 -25.90 -3.60
C ALA A 211 9.04 -25.64 -4.78
N ALA A 212 8.52 -25.41 -5.98
CA ALA A 212 9.31 -25.08 -7.17
C ALA A 212 10.07 -23.74 -7.07
N TYR A 213 9.47 -22.74 -6.42
CA TYR A 213 10.10 -21.43 -6.13
C TYR A 213 11.25 -21.55 -5.13
N ILE A 214 11.00 -22.21 -4.01
CA ILE A 214 12.00 -22.47 -2.96
C ILE A 214 13.17 -23.29 -3.52
N ARG A 215 12.88 -24.26 -4.40
CA ARG A 215 13.86 -25.12 -5.10
C ARG A 215 14.36 -24.53 -6.43
N TYR A 216 14.28 -23.22 -6.64
CA TYR A 216 14.73 -22.56 -7.89
C TYR A 216 16.18 -22.89 -8.31
N ASN A 217 17.08 -23.13 -7.34
CA ASN A 217 18.47 -23.52 -7.61
C ASN A 217 18.66 -25.02 -7.91
N GLU A 218 17.61 -25.83 -7.82
CA GLU A 218 17.62 -27.26 -8.16
C GLU A 218 17.16 -27.42 -9.61
N GLY A 219 18.03 -27.95 -10.47
CA GLY A 219 17.68 -28.22 -11.87
C GLY A 219 16.54 -29.23 -11.96
N THR A 220 15.52 -28.92 -12.76
CA THR A 220 14.28 -29.70 -12.84
C THR A 220 13.92 -30.10 -14.26
N SER A 221 13.54 -31.36 -14.44
CA SER A 221 12.98 -31.91 -15.68
C SER A 221 11.46 -31.79 -15.77
N ARG A 222 10.79 -31.20 -14.77
CA ARG A 222 9.34 -31.01 -14.79
C ARG A 222 8.96 -29.70 -15.50
N ASP A 223 8.14 -29.82 -16.54
CA ASP A 223 7.67 -28.68 -17.34
C ASP A 223 6.91 -27.63 -16.49
N ASP A 224 6.15 -28.08 -15.49
CA ASP A 224 5.38 -27.21 -14.59
C ASP A 224 6.27 -26.31 -13.71
N TRP A 225 7.45 -26.82 -13.32
CA TRP A 225 8.44 -26.03 -12.58
C TRP A 225 9.26 -25.13 -13.51
N GLN A 226 9.55 -25.56 -14.74
CA GLN A 226 10.33 -24.76 -15.69
C GLN A 226 9.63 -23.44 -16.06
N ALA A 227 8.32 -23.46 -16.33
CA ALA A 227 7.63 -22.21 -16.62
C ALA A 227 7.46 -21.32 -15.38
N LEU A 228 7.34 -21.88 -14.17
CA LEU A 228 7.44 -21.06 -12.96
C LEU A 228 8.82 -20.41 -12.84
N HIS A 229 9.91 -21.14 -13.12
CA HIS A 229 11.26 -20.58 -13.11
C HIS A 229 11.43 -19.48 -14.17
N GLU A 230 10.74 -19.56 -15.31
CA GLU A 230 10.63 -18.48 -16.29
C GLU A 230 9.86 -17.27 -15.72
N MET A 231 8.71 -17.49 -15.07
CA MET A 231 7.94 -16.43 -14.41
C MET A 231 8.73 -15.72 -13.29
N VAL A 232 9.56 -16.47 -12.54
CA VAL A 232 10.49 -15.93 -11.54
C VAL A 232 11.48 -14.99 -12.21
N ARG A 233 12.20 -15.46 -13.26
CA ARG A 233 13.18 -14.62 -14.00
C ARG A 233 12.55 -13.36 -14.56
N ASN A 234 11.35 -13.45 -15.12
CA ASN A 234 10.63 -12.31 -15.70
C ASN A 234 10.03 -11.37 -14.62
N SER A 235 9.96 -11.81 -13.37
CA SER A 235 9.41 -11.05 -12.24
C SER A 235 10.45 -10.53 -11.25
N GLU A 236 11.69 -11.02 -11.32
CA GLU A 236 12.79 -10.67 -10.42
C GLU A 236 13.48 -9.37 -10.87
N SER A 237 12.87 -8.23 -10.58
CA SER A 237 13.48 -6.90 -10.81
C SER A 237 14.68 -6.62 -9.90
N ARG A 238 14.73 -7.31 -8.76
CA ARG A 238 15.76 -7.26 -7.72
C ARG A 238 15.67 -8.54 -6.87
N ASP A 239 16.74 -8.89 -6.16
CA ASP A 239 16.80 -10.09 -5.31
C ASP A 239 15.57 -10.19 -4.38
N GLY A 240 14.78 -11.25 -4.57
CA GLY A 240 13.60 -11.61 -3.80
C GLY A 240 12.27 -10.93 -4.18
N ALA A 241 12.24 -10.01 -5.15
CA ALA A 241 11.01 -9.26 -5.47
C ALA A 241 9.94 -10.11 -6.19
N SER A 242 10.35 -11.18 -6.88
CA SER A 242 9.44 -12.12 -7.52
C SER A 242 8.48 -12.78 -6.52
N PHE A 243 8.87 -12.99 -5.26
CA PHE A 243 8.07 -13.75 -4.30
C PHE A 243 6.68 -13.15 -4.10
N ILE A 244 6.60 -11.87 -3.72
CA ILE A 244 5.29 -11.23 -3.51
C ILE A 244 4.53 -11.09 -4.83
N LYS A 245 5.21 -10.76 -5.94
CA LYS A 245 4.56 -10.60 -7.24
C LYS A 245 3.84 -11.90 -7.69
N LEU A 246 4.42 -13.06 -7.37
CA LEU A 246 3.89 -14.37 -7.70
C LEU A 246 2.86 -14.89 -6.67
N PHE A 247 3.22 -14.87 -5.38
CA PHE A 247 2.48 -15.52 -4.28
C PHE A 247 1.63 -14.57 -3.43
N GLY A 248 1.84 -13.25 -3.50
CA GLY A 248 1.11 -12.24 -2.71
C GLY A 248 -0.41 -12.37 -2.79
N PRO A 249 -1.02 -12.50 -4.00
CA PRO A 249 -2.46 -12.74 -4.13
C PRO A 249 -2.94 -14.04 -3.46
N ALA A 250 -2.11 -15.08 -3.46
CA ALA A 250 -2.42 -16.37 -2.83
C ALA A 250 -2.45 -16.27 -1.29
N ILE A 251 -1.51 -15.52 -0.74
CA ILE A 251 -1.39 -15.27 0.70
C ILE A 251 -2.52 -14.33 1.16
N HIS A 252 -2.81 -13.29 0.38
CA HIS A 252 -3.88 -12.33 0.66
C HIS A 252 -5.28 -12.97 0.65
N LEU A 253 -5.56 -13.86 -0.31
CA LEU A 253 -6.83 -14.60 -0.40
C LEU A 253 -6.88 -15.84 0.52
N GLY A 254 -5.91 -16.04 1.41
CA GLY A 254 -5.89 -17.17 2.36
C GLY A 254 -5.64 -18.56 1.75
N ILE A 255 -5.38 -18.67 0.44
CA ILE A 255 -5.15 -19.95 -0.28
C ILE A 255 -3.93 -20.70 0.31
N VAL A 256 -2.93 -19.94 0.76
CA VAL A 256 -1.81 -20.44 1.59
C VAL A 256 -1.52 -19.46 2.72
N SER A 257 -1.38 -19.94 3.96
CA SER A 257 -1.08 -19.06 5.09
C SER A 257 0.40 -18.66 5.14
N LYS A 258 0.68 -17.45 5.65
CA LYS A 258 2.03 -16.97 6.02
C LYS A 258 2.84 -18.06 6.78
N ARG A 259 2.18 -18.72 7.72
CA ARG A 259 2.70 -19.82 8.54
C ARG A 259 3.13 -21.05 7.72
N LYS A 260 2.32 -21.45 6.73
CA LYS A 260 2.63 -22.58 5.84
C LYS A 260 3.78 -22.26 4.89
N VAL A 261 3.83 -21.03 4.35
CA VAL A 261 4.95 -20.56 3.50
C VAL A 261 6.29 -20.70 4.22
N HIS A 262 6.39 -20.14 5.42
CA HIS A 262 7.60 -20.22 6.23
C HIS A 262 7.96 -21.66 6.60
N TYR A 263 6.98 -22.47 6.97
CA TYR A 263 7.22 -23.87 7.32
C TYR A 263 7.88 -24.65 6.17
N GLU A 264 7.36 -24.54 4.93
CA GLU A 264 7.97 -25.24 3.79
C GLU A 264 9.37 -24.69 3.44
N ALA A 265 9.56 -23.37 3.53
CA ALA A 265 10.86 -22.74 3.29
C ALA A 265 11.94 -23.17 4.31
N VAL A 266 11.60 -23.16 5.61
CA VAL A 266 12.50 -23.59 6.69
C VAL A 266 12.71 -25.10 6.69
N LYS A 267 11.70 -25.89 6.32
CA LYS A 267 11.82 -27.34 6.14
C LYS A 267 12.82 -27.67 5.04
N TYR A 268 12.68 -27.07 3.86
CA TYR A 268 13.62 -27.26 2.76
C TYR A 268 15.05 -26.83 3.13
N GLU A 269 15.23 -25.68 3.78
CA GLU A 269 16.56 -25.22 4.21
C GLU A 269 17.23 -26.24 5.16
N LYS A 270 16.46 -26.83 6.08
CA LYS A 270 16.94 -27.91 6.96
C LYS A 270 17.26 -29.18 6.18
N GLU A 271 16.40 -29.62 5.25
CA GLU A 271 16.66 -30.80 4.40
C GLU A 271 17.99 -30.64 3.64
N ARG A 272 18.24 -29.45 3.09
CA ARG A 272 19.46 -29.11 2.34
C ARG A 272 20.72 -29.06 3.22
N ASN A 273 20.60 -28.60 4.46
CA ASN A 273 21.71 -28.39 5.39
C ASN A 273 21.80 -29.46 6.50
N ALA A 274 21.46 -30.72 6.19
CA ALA A 274 21.55 -31.86 7.12
C ALA A 274 20.84 -31.66 8.48
N GLY A 275 19.69 -30.97 8.47
CA GLY A 275 18.86 -30.65 9.63
C GLY A 275 19.16 -29.31 10.30
N PHE A 276 20.25 -28.62 9.92
CA PHE A 276 20.71 -27.40 10.57
C PHE A 276 20.20 -26.12 9.88
N LEU A 277 20.06 -25.03 10.64
CA LEU A 277 19.84 -23.69 10.09
C LEU A 277 21.10 -22.85 10.31
N SER A 278 21.67 -22.33 9.22
CA SER A 278 22.88 -21.53 9.28
C SER A 278 22.67 -20.22 10.07
N PRO A 279 23.58 -19.86 11.00
CA PRO A 279 23.52 -18.58 11.71
C PRO A 279 23.85 -17.38 10.78
N PHE A 280 24.34 -17.64 9.57
CA PHE A 280 24.68 -16.63 8.57
C PHE A 280 23.53 -16.36 7.57
N GLY A 281 22.33 -16.92 7.81
CA GLY A 281 21.15 -16.78 6.96
C GLY A 281 20.93 -17.95 6.00
N TYR A 282 19.93 -17.82 5.12
CA TYR A 282 19.48 -18.88 4.22
C TYR A 282 20.42 -19.09 3.02
N SER A 283 20.62 -20.34 2.60
CA SER A 283 21.51 -20.72 1.49
C SER A 283 20.93 -20.42 0.11
N ALA A 284 19.60 -20.30 -0.02
CA ALA A 284 18.92 -19.95 -1.26
C ALA A 284 18.21 -18.59 -1.17
N ARG A 285 18.37 -17.76 -2.21
CA ARG A 285 17.76 -16.41 -2.27
C ARG A 285 16.22 -16.46 -2.22
N THR A 286 15.62 -17.47 -2.84
CA THR A 286 14.17 -17.69 -2.85
C THR A 286 13.63 -18.16 -1.50
N VAL A 287 14.40 -18.92 -0.72
CA VAL A 287 14.09 -19.21 0.70
C VAL A 287 14.10 -17.92 1.51
N ALA A 288 15.17 -17.13 1.42
CA ALA A 288 15.27 -15.86 2.13
C ALA A 288 14.09 -14.93 1.77
N ALA A 289 13.80 -14.76 0.47
CA ALA A 289 12.71 -13.93 -0.01
C ALA A 289 11.33 -14.37 0.53
N ALA A 290 11.04 -15.68 0.50
CA ALA A 290 9.78 -16.21 1.00
C ALA A 290 9.63 -16.03 2.52
N VAL A 291 10.70 -16.26 3.28
CA VAL A 291 10.72 -16.14 4.74
C VAL A 291 10.66 -14.68 5.19
N ASP A 292 11.53 -13.82 4.66
CA ASP A 292 11.59 -12.41 5.02
C ASP A 292 10.27 -11.70 4.68
N ALA A 293 9.63 -12.05 3.55
CA ALA A 293 8.32 -11.53 3.17
C ALA A 293 7.24 -11.82 4.23
N VAL A 294 7.07 -13.08 4.62
CA VAL A 294 5.98 -13.46 5.55
C VAL A 294 6.25 -13.07 6.99
N LEU A 295 7.51 -13.04 7.44
CA LEU A 295 7.88 -12.52 8.77
C LEU A 295 7.70 -10.99 8.83
N SER A 296 8.05 -10.26 7.77
CA SER A 296 7.87 -8.80 7.73
C SER A 296 6.38 -8.44 7.72
N SER A 297 5.58 -9.09 6.86
CA SER A 297 4.13 -8.87 6.77
C SER A 297 3.42 -9.22 8.09
N GLU A 298 3.89 -10.23 8.82
CA GLU A 298 3.42 -10.51 10.17
C GLU A 298 3.79 -9.42 11.19
N TRP A 299 5.03 -8.93 11.16
CA TRP A 299 5.44 -7.88 12.08
C TRP A 299 4.59 -6.62 11.89
N TYR A 300 4.29 -6.22 10.65
CA TYR A 300 3.33 -5.15 10.37
C TYR A 300 1.93 -5.48 10.91
N TRP A 301 1.42 -6.71 10.70
CA TRP A 301 0.14 -7.18 11.26
C TRP A 301 0.04 -6.98 12.78
N LEU A 302 1.09 -7.36 13.51
CA LEU A 302 1.18 -7.19 14.95
C LEU A 302 1.28 -5.71 15.38
N MET A 303 1.94 -4.85 14.60
CA MET A 303 2.04 -3.42 14.89
C MET A 303 0.71 -2.69 14.76
N GLY A 304 -0.13 -3.05 13.77
CA GLY A 304 -1.47 -2.47 13.68
C GLY A 304 -2.50 -3.09 14.64
N LEU A 305 -2.34 -4.35 15.06
CA LEU A 305 -3.09 -4.84 16.23
C LEU A 305 -2.74 -4.00 17.48
N LYS A 306 -1.45 -3.72 17.72
CA LYS A 306 -0.99 -2.87 18.81
C LYS A 306 -1.47 -1.41 18.71
N SER A 307 -1.80 -0.95 17.50
CA SER A 307 -2.31 0.41 17.30
C SER A 307 -3.82 0.54 17.47
N LYS A 308 -4.58 -0.55 17.48
CA LYS A 308 -6.04 -0.50 17.72
C LYS A 308 -6.31 0.22 19.03
N GLY A 309 -7.11 1.29 18.97
CA GLY A 309 -7.42 2.13 20.12
C GLY A 309 -6.38 3.19 20.50
N ARG A 310 -5.21 3.27 19.83
CA ARG A 310 -4.31 4.43 20.00
C ARG A 310 -4.95 5.66 19.37
N ARG A 311 -5.19 6.68 20.18
CA ARG A 311 -5.62 8.01 19.72
C ARG A 311 -4.43 8.97 19.67
N LEU A 312 -4.35 9.79 18.62
CA LEU A 312 -3.49 10.99 18.60
C LEU A 312 -4.32 12.18 19.06
N GLY A 313 -4.21 12.53 20.34
CA GLY A 313 -5.13 13.46 20.99
C GLY A 313 -6.56 12.95 20.86
N SER A 314 -7.38 13.63 20.05
CA SER A 314 -8.78 13.28 19.79
C SER A 314 -9.02 12.31 18.62
N HIS A 315 -8.04 11.96 17.78
CA HIS A 315 -8.27 11.21 16.52
C HIS A 315 -7.99 9.73 16.63
N SER A 316 -8.75 8.92 15.88
CA SER A 316 -8.50 7.49 15.70
C SER A 316 -7.70 7.26 14.42
N TYR A 317 -6.63 6.47 14.54
CA TYR A 317 -5.85 6.01 13.40
C TYR A 317 -6.54 4.87 12.67
N ARG A 318 -6.66 5.00 11.35
CA ARG A 318 -7.36 4.04 10.48
C ARG A 318 -6.39 3.31 9.54
N ASN A 319 -6.73 2.08 9.19
CA ASN A 319 -5.94 1.14 8.39
C ASN A 319 -6.61 0.84 7.06
N TRP A 320 -5.82 0.69 6.00
CA TRP A 320 -6.26 0.31 4.65
C TRP A 320 -5.36 -0.82 4.12
N ARG A 321 -5.68 -1.39 2.96
CA ARG A 321 -4.84 -2.39 2.29
C ARG A 321 -4.80 -2.10 0.81
N TRP A 322 -3.59 -1.93 0.26
CA TRP A 322 -3.40 -1.64 -1.16
C TRP A 322 -2.63 -2.77 -1.82
N ASN A 323 -3.21 -3.36 -2.87
CA ASN A 323 -2.60 -4.47 -3.63
C ASN A 323 -2.14 -5.67 -2.76
N GLY A 324 -2.88 -6.00 -1.70
CA GLY A 324 -2.57 -7.10 -0.78
C GLY A 324 -1.59 -6.74 0.33
N PHE A 325 -0.75 -5.71 0.14
CA PHE A 325 0.12 -5.15 1.17
C PHE A 325 -0.73 -4.51 2.26
N LEU A 326 -0.42 -4.85 3.50
CA LEU A 326 -1.01 -4.21 4.66
C LEU A 326 -0.53 -2.76 4.67
N VAL A 327 -1.40 -1.87 4.17
CA VAL A 327 -1.24 -0.42 4.34
C VAL A 327 -1.71 -0.08 5.75
N GLN A 328 -1.08 -0.76 6.70
CA GLN A 328 -1.51 -0.88 8.08
C GLN A 328 -0.67 0.00 8.98
N ALA A 329 -1.37 0.57 9.96
CA ALA A 329 -0.83 1.24 11.11
C ALA A 329 0.55 0.71 11.55
N PRO A 330 1.45 1.63 11.93
CA PRO A 330 1.41 3.05 11.63
C PRO A 330 1.15 3.64 10.19
N PHE A 331 0.77 2.90 9.14
CA PHE A 331 0.05 3.49 7.97
C PHE A 331 -1.34 3.85 8.44
N GLN A 332 -1.36 5.01 9.08
CA GLN A 332 -2.52 5.77 9.42
C GLN A 332 -3.00 6.44 8.14
N TYR A 333 -4.31 6.54 8.00
CA TYR A 333 -4.84 7.87 7.70
C TYR A 333 -5.61 8.36 8.93
N THR A 334 -5.66 9.68 9.08
CA THR A 334 -6.62 10.35 9.95
C THR A 334 -7.54 11.19 9.08
N VAL A 335 -8.82 11.24 9.45
CA VAL A 335 -9.77 12.19 8.89
C VAL A 335 -10.29 13.07 10.03
N VAL A 336 -10.21 14.38 9.84
CA VAL A 336 -10.64 15.38 10.84
C VAL A 336 -11.55 16.38 10.14
N GLY A 337 -12.71 16.65 10.72
CA GLY A 337 -13.81 17.35 10.07
C GLY A 337 -14.82 16.40 9.41
N CYS A 338 -16.10 16.71 9.55
CA CYS A 338 -17.21 15.94 8.98
C CYS A 338 -17.57 16.47 7.58
N ASP A 339 -17.62 17.79 7.46
CA ASP A 339 -18.16 18.53 6.33
C ASP A 339 -17.12 19.52 5.77
N GLY A 340 -17.35 19.96 4.53
CA GLY A 340 -16.50 20.91 3.81
C GLY A 340 -15.53 20.26 2.81
N PRO A 341 -14.65 21.07 2.18
CA PRO A 341 -13.74 20.61 1.13
C PRO A 341 -12.76 19.56 1.64
N ALA A 342 -12.50 18.55 0.81
CA ALA A 342 -11.60 17.45 1.15
C ALA A 342 -10.15 17.79 0.78
N ILE A 343 -9.23 17.62 1.74
CA ILE A 343 -7.80 17.95 1.60
C ILE A 343 -7.00 16.68 1.87
N LEU A 344 -6.00 16.37 1.05
CA LEU A 344 -5.10 15.24 1.26
C LEU A 344 -3.65 15.71 1.44
N LEU A 345 -3.11 15.53 2.65
CA LEU A 345 -1.73 15.86 3.01
C LEU A 345 -0.77 14.69 2.73
N VAL A 346 0.30 14.94 1.96
CA VAL A 346 1.25 13.94 1.44
C VAL A 346 2.69 14.34 1.79
N HIS A 347 3.35 13.53 2.63
CA HIS A 347 4.63 13.89 3.25
C HIS A 347 5.87 13.76 2.33
N GLY A 348 6.99 14.32 2.78
CA GLY A 348 8.30 14.25 2.12
C GLY A 348 9.04 12.91 2.31
N PHE A 349 10.22 12.76 1.68
CA PHE A 349 11.02 11.54 1.80
C PHE A 349 11.54 11.35 3.23
N GLY A 350 11.36 10.14 3.79
CA GLY A 350 11.81 9.80 5.14
C GLY A 350 10.91 10.31 6.27
N ALA A 351 9.85 11.05 5.93
CA ALA A 351 8.80 11.48 6.84
C ALA A 351 7.61 10.48 6.89
N PHE A 352 6.52 10.91 7.51
CA PHE A 352 5.27 10.20 7.78
C PHE A 352 4.18 11.25 8.08
N LEU A 353 2.90 10.87 8.17
CA LEU A 353 1.81 11.86 8.28
C LEU A 353 1.86 12.70 9.55
N GLU A 354 2.41 12.17 10.65
CA GLU A 354 2.54 12.94 11.90
C GLU A 354 3.55 14.09 11.78
N HIS A 355 4.24 14.21 10.64
CA HIS A 355 4.97 15.42 10.23
C HIS A 355 4.01 16.60 9.92
N TYR A 356 2.71 16.35 9.76
CA TYR A 356 1.64 17.36 9.65
C TYR A 356 0.87 17.56 10.98
N ARG A 357 1.46 17.16 12.12
CA ARG A 357 0.89 17.22 13.49
C ARG A 357 0.12 18.51 13.82
N ASP A 358 0.65 19.67 13.43
CA ASP A 358 0.03 20.98 13.72
C ASP A 358 -0.76 21.55 12.53
N ASN A 359 -0.76 20.86 11.39
CA ASN A 359 -1.54 21.26 10.22
C ASN A 359 -2.93 20.62 10.22
N ILE A 360 -3.02 19.34 10.59
CA ILE A 360 -4.27 18.55 10.56
C ILE A 360 -5.39 19.26 11.33
N HIS A 361 -5.11 19.72 12.55
CA HIS A 361 -6.05 20.47 13.37
C HIS A 361 -6.35 21.87 12.83
N GLY A 362 -5.31 22.70 12.64
CA GLY A 362 -5.50 24.11 12.28
C GLY A 362 -6.20 24.31 10.93
N ILE A 363 -6.11 23.33 10.04
CA ILE A 363 -6.87 23.32 8.78
C ILE A 363 -8.31 22.83 9.00
N ALA A 364 -8.54 21.78 9.81
CA ALA A 364 -9.87 21.24 10.08
C ALA A 364 -10.76 22.21 10.88
N GLU A 365 -10.20 22.92 11.87
CA GLU A 365 -10.85 24.01 12.60
C GLU A 365 -11.32 25.14 11.67
N GLY A 366 -10.67 25.29 10.52
CA GLY A 366 -11.08 26.20 9.45
C GLY A 366 -12.28 25.71 8.61
N GLY A 367 -12.96 24.62 8.99
CA GLY A 367 -14.14 24.09 8.30
C GLY A 367 -13.84 23.25 7.04
N LYS A 368 -12.78 22.44 7.07
CA LYS A 368 -12.42 21.52 5.99
C LYS A 368 -12.28 20.09 6.50
N GLN A 369 -12.44 19.12 5.62
CA GLN A 369 -12.15 17.73 5.94
C GLN A 369 -10.70 17.39 5.57
N VAL A 370 -9.86 17.19 6.58
CA VAL A 370 -8.43 16.92 6.41
C VAL A 370 -8.15 15.43 6.48
N TRP A 371 -7.68 14.89 5.37
CA TRP A 371 -7.06 13.58 5.24
C TRP A 371 -5.54 13.76 5.25
N ALA A 372 -4.83 12.93 6.01
CA ALA A 372 -3.38 12.83 5.92
C ALA A 372 -3.00 11.36 5.75
N VAL A 373 -1.98 11.06 4.94
CA VAL A 373 -1.61 9.68 4.61
C VAL A 373 -0.10 9.48 4.68
N THR A 374 0.33 8.38 5.30
CA THR A 374 1.72 7.90 5.20
C THR A 374 1.83 7.03 3.93
N MET A 375 2.85 7.21 3.08
CA MET A 375 2.97 6.52 1.77
C MET A 375 3.71 5.18 1.84
N LEU A 376 3.31 4.19 1.02
CA LEU A 376 3.96 2.85 0.96
C LEU A 376 5.50 2.92 0.98
N GLY A 377 6.14 2.18 1.88
CA GLY A 377 7.59 2.24 2.11
C GLY A 377 8.05 3.17 3.26
N PHE A 378 7.25 4.13 3.70
CA PHE A 378 7.65 5.14 4.69
C PHE A 378 7.12 4.88 6.11
N GLY A 379 7.59 5.71 7.06
CA GLY A 379 7.12 5.70 8.44
C GLY A 379 7.11 4.33 9.09
N ARG A 380 5.95 3.94 9.59
CA ARG A 380 5.75 2.80 10.51
C ARG A 380 5.31 1.50 9.83
N SER A 381 5.34 1.46 8.52
CA SER A 381 4.33 0.67 7.83
C SER A 381 4.83 0.15 6.49
N GLU A 382 4.11 -0.84 5.91
CA GLU A 382 4.74 -1.89 5.11
C GLU A 382 5.69 -1.39 4.02
N LYS A 383 6.91 -1.95 4.05
CA LYS A 383 8.01 -1.61 3.15
C LYS A 383 8.34 -2.86 2.33
N PRO A 384 7.43 -3.34 1.47
CA PRO A 384 7.63 -4.60 0.78
C PRO A 384 8.82 -4.55 -0.18
N ASN A 385 9.33 -5.74 -0.54
CA ASN A 385 10.42 -5.89 -1.51
C ASN A 385 9.91 -5.69 -2.95
N ILE A 386 9.59 -4.44 -3.30
CA ILE A 386 9.11 -4.02 -4.61
C ILE A 386 10.03 -2.94 -5.20
N VAL A 387 9.79 -2.57 -6.46
CA VAL A 387 10.37 -1.37 -7.06
C VAL A 387 9.49 -0.19 -6.67
N TYR A 388 10.04 0.76 -5.91
CA TYR A 388 9.38 2.02 -5.62
C TYR A 388 9.62 2.98 -6.79
N SER A 389 8.55 3.55 -7.33
CA SER A 389 8.61 4.54 -8.39
C SER A 389 7.59 5.65 -8.17
N GLU A 390 7.84 6.76 -8.85
CA GLU A 390 6.95 7.91 -8.89
C GLU A 390 5.57 7.56 -9.47
N GLN A 391 5.50 6.63 -10.42
CA GLN A 391 4.23 6.08 -10.93
C GLN A 391 3.52 5.22 -9.89
N MET A 392 4.26 4.40 -9.13
CA MET A 392 3.71 3.52 -8.11
C MET A 392 3.06 4.34 -6.98
N TRP A 393 3.75 5.38 -6.48
CA TRP A 393 3.17 6.28 -5.48
C TRP A 393 2.02 7.13 -6.03
N ALA A 394 2.05 7.52 -7.31
CA ALA A 394 0.92 8.21 -7.93
C ALA A 394 -0.31 7.29 -8.06
N GLU A 395 -0.13 6.01 -8.42
CA GLU A 395 -1.22 5.02 -8.43
C GLU A 395 -1.74 4.71 -7.01
N PHE A 396 -0.86 4.66 -6.01
CA PHE A 396 -1.23 4.52 -4.59
C PHE A 396 -2.13 5.68 -4.13
N LEU A 397 -1.74 6.94 -4.42
CA LEU A 397 -2.56 8.10 -4.07
C LEU A 397 -3.87 8.15 -4.87
N ARG A 398 -3.86 7.80 -6.16
CA ARG A 398 -5.09 7.67 -6.96
C ARG A 398 -6.04 6.67 -6.31
N ASP A 399 -5.55 5.46 -6.01
CA ASP A 399 -6.38 4.41 -5.42
C ASP A 399 -6.85 4.78 -4.01
N PHE A 400 -6.07 5.52 -3.22
CA PHE A 400 -6.51 6.06 -1.92
C PHE A 400 -7.65 7.09 -2.08
N ILE A 401 -7.54 8.02 -3.02
CA ILE A 401 -8.62 9.01 -3.28
C ILE A 401 -9.89 8.28 -3.75
N VAL A 402 -9.75 7.25 -4.58
CA VAL A 402 -10.87 6.44 -5.10
C VAL A 402 -11.52 5.56 -4.04
N GLU A 403 -10.73 4.82 -3.25
CA GLU A 403 -11.24 3.78 -2.34
C GLU A 403 -11.54 4.27 -0.93
N VAL A 404 -10.91 5.37 -0.48
CA VAL A 404 -10.93 5.81 0.92
C VAL A 404 -11.53 7.21 1.08
N VAL A 405 -11.29 8.13 0.14
CA VAL A 405 -11.87 9.49 0.19
C VAL A 405 -13.22 9.56 -0.54
N GLY A 406 -13.37 8.86 -1.66
CA GLY A 406 -14.62 8.76 -2.44
C GLY A 406 -15.03 10.04 -3.21
N ARG A 407 -14.18 11.07 -3.23
CA ARG A 407 -14.43 12.37 -3.88
C ARG A 407 -13.13 13.09 -4.26
N PRO A 408 -13.17 14.08 -5.18
CA PRO A 408 -12.01 14.89 -5.52
C PRO A 408 -11.46 15.65 -4.31
N VAL A 409 -10.16 15.99 -4.36
CA VAL A 409 -9.45 16.59 -3.22
C VAL A 409 -8.56 17.77 -3.63
N HIS A 410 -8.29 18.68 -2.69
CA HIS A 410 -7.11 19.55 -2.75
C HIS A 410 -5.90 18.75 -2.27
N LEU A 411 -4.94 18.47 -3.16
CA LEU A 411 -3.71 17.76 -2.79
C LEU A 411 -2.67 18.73 -2.24
N VAL A 412 -2.08 18.42 -1.08
CA VAL A 412 -0.99 19.20 -0.47
C VAL A 412 0.21 18.29 -0.28
N GLY A 413 1.30 18.55 -1.01
CA GLY A 413 2.47 17.69 -1.01
C GLY A 413 3.76 18.41 -0.61
N ASN A 414 4.50 17.87 0.36
CA ASN A 414 5.85 18.34 0.69
C ASN A 414 6.94 17.55 -0.05
N SER A 415 7.97 18.23 -0.57
CA SER A 415 9.17 17.58 -1.11
C SER A 415 8.81 16.53 -2.19
N ILE A 416 9.22 15.26 -2.02
CA ILE A 416 8.83 14.17 -2.93
C ILE A 416 7.31 14.01 -3.07
N GLY A 417 6.55 14.20 -1.98
CA GLY A 417 5.08 14.18 -1.99
C GLY A 417 4.50 15.25 -2.90
N GLY A 418 5.12 16.44 -2.95
CA GLY A 418 4.81 17.51 -3.90
C GLY A 418 4.92 17.06 -5.36
N TYR A 419 5.98 16.33 -5.69
CA TYR A 419 6.17 15.79 -7.03
C TYR A 419 5.13 14.70 -7.37
N ILE A 420 4.80 13.81 -6.42
CA ILE A 420 3.79 12.78 -6.65
C ILE A 420 2.40 13.40 -6.83
N VAL A 421 1.99 14.40 -6.04
CA VAL A 421 0.68 15.05 -6.23
C VAL A 421 0.58 15.80 -7.57
N ALA A 422 1.69 16.37 -8.06
CA ALA A 422 1.76 16.95 -9.40
C ALA A 422 1.61 15.88 -10.50
N ILE A 423 2.14 14.67 -10.31
CA ILE A 423 1.88 13.52 -11.21
C ILE A 423 0.41 13.11 -11.15
N VAL A 424 -0.19 12.98 -9.96
CA VAL A 424 -1.61 12.59 -9.81
C VAL A 424 -2.51 13.59 -10.53
N ALA A 425 -2.35 14.89 -10.28
CA ALA A 425 -3.12 15.95 -10.93
C ALA A 425 -2.88 16.02 -12.45
N CYS A 426 -1.65 15.78 -12.91
CA CYS A 426 -1.36 15.70 -14.34
C CYS A 426 -2.02 14.47 -15.00
N LEU A 427 -2.00 13.30 -14.37
CA LEU A 427 -2.52 12.07 -14.95
C LEU A 427 -4.05 11.97 -14.82
N TRP A 428 -4.59 12.11 -13.62
CA TRP A 428 -6.01 11.94 -13.28
C TRP A 428 -6.61 13.25 -12.71
N PRO A 429 -6.76 14.31 -13.53
CA PRO A 429 -7.23 15.62 -13.05
C PRO A 429 -8.65 15.60 -12.46
N ALA A 430 -9.49 14.63 -12.82
CA ALA A 430 -10.83 14.46 -12.25
C ALA A 430 -10.83 14.13 -10.74
N LEU A 431 -9.69 13.74 -10.17
CA LEU A 431 -9.54 13.47 -8.74
C LEU A 431 -9.07 14.71 -7.94
N VAL A 432 -8.80 15.83 -8.60
CA VAL A 432 -8.02 16.93 -8.03
C VAL A 432 -8.66 18.29 -8.28
N GLU A 433 -9.13 18.93 -7.21
CA GLU A 433 -9.67 20.28 -7.27
C GLU A 433 -8.55 21.32 -7.42
N SER A 434 -7.49 21.21 -6.61
CA SER A 434 -6.29 22.04 -6.72
C SER A 434 -5.07 21.34 -6.13
N ILE A 435 -3.86 21.83 -6.41
CA ILE A 435 -2.64 21.35 -5.74
C ILE A 435 -1.86 22.46 -5.04
N VAL A 436 -1.26 22.09 -3.90
CA VAL A 436 -0.32 22.92 -3.14
C VAL A 436 1.01 22.19 -3.01
N LEU A 437 2.07 22.83 -3.51
CA LEU A 437 3.43 22.30 -3.55
C LEU A 437 4.30 22.97 -2.48
N ILE A 438 4.65 22.25 -1.41
CA ILE A 438 5.46 22.77 -0.30
C ILE A 438 6.91 22.31 -0.46
N ASN A 439 7.82 23.20 -0.89
CA ASN A 439 9.22 22.87 -1.20
C ASN A 439 9.35 21.60 -2.09
N SER A 440 8.51 21.49 -3.12
CA SER A 440 8.38 20.28 -3.93
C SER A 440 9.70 19.88 -4.60
N ALA A 441 9.94 18.56 -4.64
CA ALA A 441 10.93 17.96 -5.52
C ALA A 441 10.50 18.10 -6.99
N GLY A 442 11.44 17.82 -7.90
CA GLY A 442 11.28 17.99 -9.33
C GLY A 442 12.07 19.20 -9.85
N SER A 443 12.35 19.21 -11.15
CA SER A 443 13.11 20.28 -11.81
C SER A 443 12.22 21.09 -12.75
N VAL A 444 12.65 22.30 -13.10
CA VAL A 444 12.06 23.09 -14.20
C VAL A 444 13.04 23.08 -15.37
N ILE A 445 12.59 22.51 -16.50
CA ILE A 445 13.35 22.35 -17.74
C ILE A 445 12.54 22.98 -18.89
N PRO A 446 13.01 24.12 -19.44
CA PRO A 446 12.34 24.78 -20.56
C PRO A 446 12.48 23.96 -21.85
N GLY A 447 11.47 23.99 -22.72
CA GLY A 447 11.51 23.29 -24.01
C GLY A 447 11.56 21.76 -23.91
N TYR A 448 11.29 21.18 -22.74
CA TYR A 448 11.34 19.73 -22.53
C TYR A 448 10.41 18.99 -23.49
N SER A 449 11.00 18.14 -24.32
CA SER A 449 10.30 17.21 -25.21
C SER A 449 10.41 15.80 -24.62
N PHE A 450 9.27 15.13 -24.45
CA PHE A 450 9.20 13.84 -23.74
C PHE A 450 10.06 12.77 -24.42
N LEU A 451 11.06 12.27 -23.68
CA LEU A 451 11.80 11.06 -24.06
C LEU A 451 11.15 9.85 -23.37
N PRO A 452 10.84 8.77 -24.10
CA PRO A 452 10.19 7.61 -23.51
C PRO A 452 11.06 6.97 -22.43
N LEU A 453 10.44 6.70 -21.29
CA LEU A 453 11.05 6.08 -20.10
C LEU A 453 11.76 4.76 -20.46
N LYS A 454 13.00 4.58 -19.97
CA LYS A 454 13.66 3.27 -20.00
C LYS A 454 12.90 2.30 -19.09
N LYS A 455 12.53 1.13 -19.63
CA LYS A 455 11.77 0.10 -18.91
C LYS A 455 12.58 -0.68 -17.88
N ASP A 456 13.89 -0.82 -18.07
CA ASP A 456 14.73 -1.65 -17.21
C ASP A 456 15.29 -0.86 -16.02
N ARG A 457 14.51 -0.76 -14.94
CA ARG A 457 14.98 -0.29 -13.62
C ARG A 457 15.60 -1.44 -12.83
N GLN A 458 16.72 -1.99 -13.33
CA GLN A 458 17.50 -2.97 -12.59
C GLN A 458 18.48 -2.24 -11.65
N VAL A 459 18.36 -2.47 -10.34
CA VAL A 459 19.24 -1.85 -9.33
C VAL A 459 20.64 -2.45 -9.46
N SER A 460 21.65 -1.62 -9.76
CA SER A 460 23.03 -2.10 -9.88
C SER A 460 23.64 -2.45 -8.51
N ILE A 461 24.61 -3.36 -8.49
CA ILE A 461 25.35 -3.72 -7.26
C ILE A 461 26.04 -2.49 -6.64
N ALA A 462 26.45 -1.52 -7.46
CA ALA A 462 26.98 -0.25 -6.99
C ALA A 462 25.93 0.61 -6.27
N ALA A 463 24.69 0.66 -6.78
CA ALA A 463 23.57 1.32 -6.11
C ALA A 463 23.19 0.63 -4.79
N TRP A 464 23.23 -0.71 -4.74
CA TRP A 464 23.03 -1.49 -3.51
C TRP A 464 24.07 -1.16 -2.42
N LEU A 465 25.37 -1.18 -2.77
CA LEU A 465 26.43 -0.78 -1.85
C LEU A 465 26.30 0.69 -1.42
N GLY A 466 26.03 1.58 -2.38
CA GLY A 466 25.81 3.01 -2.15
C GLY A 466 24.66 3.26 -1.17
N ALA A 467 23.54 2.54 -1.31
CA ALA A 467 22.41 2.64 -0.40
C ALA A 467 22.73 2.13 1.02
N ARG A 468 23.51 1.06 1.18
CA ARG A 468 23.91 0.61 2.52
C ARG A 468 24.80 1.63 3.23
N LEU A 469 25.72 2.27 2.50
CA LEU A 469 26.56 3.35 3.03
C LEU A 469 25.72 4.60 3.35
N LEU A 470 24.83 5.00 2.45
CA LEU A 470 23.91 6.13 2.63
C LEU A 470 22.98 5.89 3.83
N LEU A 471 22.37 4.72 3.97
CA LEU A 471 21.49 4.39 5.11
C LEU A 471 22.24 4.49 6.44
N SER A 472 23.49 4.01 6.45
CA SER A 472 24.36 4.07 7.63
C SER A 472 24.71 5.51 7.98
N TYR A 473 25.08 6.32 6.98
CA TYR A 473 25.34 7.76 7.16
C TYR A 473 24.10 8.50 7.66
N LEU A 474 22.95 8.33 7.00
CA LEU A 474 21.68 8.95 7.36
C LEU A 474 21.28 8.60 8.80
N ARG A 475 21.40 7.34 9.22
CA ARG A 475 21.14 6.91 10.60
C ARG A 475 22.09 7.52 11.63
N LEU A 476 23.39 7.66 11.30
CA LEU A 476 24.37 8.28 12.19
C LEU A 476 24.19 9.81 12.28
N LYS A 477 23.66 10.44 11.23
CA LYS A 477 23.52 11.89 11.11
C LYS A 477 22.07 12.41 11.10
N THR A 478 21.08 11.58 11.46
CA THR A 478 19.65 11.96 11.37
C THR A 478 19.34 13.27 12.10
N LYS A 479 19.83 13.44 13.33
CA LYS A 479 19.60 14.65 14.14
C LYS A 479 20.21 15.91 13.51
N ASP A 480 21.43 15.81 12.97
CA ASP A 480 22.12 16.93 12.34
C ASP A 480 21.45 17.32 11.01
N ILE A 481 21.15 16.33 10.17
CA ILE A 481 20.48 16.50 8.87
C ILE A 481 19.08 17.09 9.07
N LEU A 482 18.32 16.56 10.03
CA LEU A 482 17.00 17.06 10.34
C LEU A 482 17.07 18.50 10.84
N LYS A 483 17.94 18.83 11.80
CA LYS A 483 18.08 20.23 12.28
C LYS A 483 18.46 21.21 11.18
N ASN A 484 19.31 20.81 10.23
CA ASN A 484 19.65 21.65 9.08
C ASN A 484 18.42 21.99 8.21
N CYS A 485 17.41 21.11 8.17
CA CYS A 485 16.16 21.33 7.44
C CYS A 485 15.22 22.36 8.10
N TYR A 486 15.48 22.76 9.35
CA TYR A 486 14.68 23.71 10.15
C TYR A 486 15.55 24.90 10.65
N PRO A 487 16.13 25.71 9.74
CA PRO A 487 17.08 26.78 10.06
C PRO A 487 16.46 28.01 10.73
N THR A 488 15.13 28.10 10.81
CA THR A 488 14.40 29.17 11.50
C THR A 488 13.87 28.71 12.86
N ARG A 489 13.35 27.48 12.96
CA ARG A 489 12.83 26.89 14.22
C ARG A 489 13.40 25.49 14.47
N THR A 490 14.68 25.44 14.84
CA THR A 490 15.40 24.18 15.15
C THR A 490 14.83 23.40 16.35
N ASP A 491 13.95 24.02 17.14
CA ASP A 491 13.15 23.38 18.21
C ASP A 491 12.17 22.33 17.67
N ARG A 492 11.66 22.53 16.45
CA ARG A 492 10.71 21.64 15.77
C ARG A 492 11.33 20.32 15.32
N ALA A 493 12.63 20.33 15.05
CA ALA A 493 13.46 19.12 14.86
C ALA A 493 13.77 18.45 16.21
N ASP A 494 12.70 18.10 16.92
CA ASP A 494 12.72 17.54 18.28
C ASP A 494 13.18 16.07 18.32
N ASP A 495 13.43 15.58 19.54
CA ASP A 495 13.90 14.22 19.75
C ASP A 495 12.85 13.15 19.44
N TRP A 496 11.55 13.46 19.46
CA TRP A 496 10.52 12.50 19.06
C TRP A 496 10.55 12.26 17.55
N LEU A 497 10.60 13.33 16.75
CA LEU A 497 10.68 13.27 15.29
C LEU A 497 11.96 12.55 14.84
N VAL A 498 13.11 12.85 15.46
CA VAL A 498 14.39 12.16 15.23
C VAL A 498 14.28 10.66 15.56
N ASN A 499 13.72 10.31 16.72
CA ASN A 499 13.62 8.91 17.15
C ASN A 499 12.67 8.09 16.27
N GLU A 500 11.55 8.68 15.83
CA GLU A 500 10.57 8.01 14.97
C GLU A 500 11.12 7.80 13.55
N MET A 501 11.85 8.77 12.99
CA MET A 501 12.61 8.58 11.73
C MET A 501 13.68 7.49 11.86
N LEU A 502 14.42 7.45 12.98
CA LEU A 502 15.42 6.41 13.25
C LEU A 502 14.78 5.03 13.38
N ARG A 503 13.63 4.92 14.05
CA ARG A 503 12.84 3.68 14.17
C ARG A 503 12.38 3.22 12.78
N ALA A 504 11.70 4.08 12.03
CA ALA A 504 11.25 3.83 10.66
C ALA A 504 12.36 3.33 9.73
N SER A 505 13.58 3.87 9.87
CA SER A 505 14.72 3.44 9.07
C SER A 505 15.17 1.99 9.35
N LYS A 506 14.87 1.43 10.52
CA LYS A 506 15.27 0.09 11.01
C LYS A 506 14.21 -0.99 10.77
N ASP A 507 12.99 -0.58 10.42
CA ASP A 507 11.90 -1.47 10.05
C ASP A 507 12.28 -2.39 8.88
N PRO A 508 11.69 -3.59 8.78
CA PRO A 508 11.98 -4.51 7.69
C PRO A 508 11.59 -3.86 6.35
N GLY A 509 12.50 -3.91 5.39
CA GLY A 509 12.37 -3.27 4.08
C GLY A 509 12.87 -1.82 3.98
N GLY A 510 13.29 -1.18 5.08
CA GLY A 510 13.81 0.21 5.04
C GLY A 510 15.01 0.43 4.08
N LEU A 511 15.83 -0.61 3.86
CA LEU A 511 16.90 -0.57 2.87
C LEU A 511 16.38 -0.62 1.42
N VAL A 512 15.31 -1.39 1.14
CA VAL A 512 14.70 -1.54 -0.19
C VAL A 512 14.17 -0.19 -0.69
N LEU A 513 13.52 0.57 0.19
CA LEU A 513 13.09 1.94 -0.10
C LEU A 513 14.30 2.82 -0.46
N LEU A 514 15.37 2.78 0.33
CA LEU A 514 16.52 3.67 0.12
C LEU A 514 17.30 3.35 -1.17
N GLU A 515 17.43 2.07 -1.51
CA GLU A 515 18.00 1.63 -2.80
C GLU A 515 17.19 2.15 -3.99
N SER A 516 15.88 2.28 -3.82
CA SER A 516 14.99 2.81 -4.85
C SER A 516 15.22 4.30 -5.12
N ILE A 517 15.81 5.08 -4.18
CA ILE A 517 16.24 6.47 -4.45
C ILE A 517 17.22 6.51 -5.63
N PHE A 518 18.17 5.57 -5.69
CA PHE A 518 19.17 5.52 -6.77
C PHE A 518 18.56 5.14 -8.14
N SER A 519 17.29 4.70 -8.14
CA SER A 519 16.49 4.41 -9.33
C SER A 519 15.31 5.38 -9.49
N PHE A 520 15.24 6.42 -8.66
CA PHE A 520 14.16 7.39 -8.64
C PHE A 520 14.50 8.53 -9.59
N ASP A 521 13.80 8.56 -10.72
CA ASP A 521 14.13 9.44 -11.83
C ASP A 521 13.04 10.51 -11.98
N LEU A 522 13.34 11.73 -11.55
CA LEU A 522 12.49 12.94 -11.65
C LEU A 522 12.41 13.45 -13.11
N THR A 523 12.17 12.51 -14.04
CA THR A 523 12.27 12.68 -15.50
C THR A 523 11.36 13.75 -16.08
N VAL A 524 10.17 13.92 -15.51
CA VAL A 524 9.14 14.82 -16.02
C VAL A 524 9.23 16.14 -15.25
N PRO A 525 9.58 17.27 -15.89
CA PRO A 525 9.74 18.54 -15.20
C PRO A 525 8.42 19.03 -14.57
N LEU A 526 8.51 19.79 -13.47
CA LEU A 526 7.34 20.40 -12.83
C LEU A 526 6.58 21.30 -13.81
N ASN A 527 7.26 22.14 -14.59
CA ASN A 527 6.60 22.98 -15.59
C ASN A 527 5.82 22.19 -16.65
N TYR A 528 6.16 20.91 -16.87
CA TYR A 528 5.41 20.02 -17.72
C TYR A 528 4.18 19.42 -17.01
N LEU A 529 4.36 18.92 -15.78
CA LEU A 529 3.27 18.35 -14.97
C LEU A 529 2.18 19.40 -14.67
N LEU A 530 2.59 20.65 -14.51
CA LEU A 530 1.71 21.77 -14.17
C LEU A 530 0.97 22.36 -15.38
N GLU A 531 1.44 22.15 -16.63
CA GLU A 531 0.96 22.83 -17.87
C GLU A 531 -0.57 22.88 -18.05
N ARG A 532 -1.33 21.95 -17.45
CA ARG A 532 -2.80 21.84 -17.59
C ARG A 532 -3.60 22.14 -16.32
N LEU A 533 -2.97 22.68 -15.28
CA LEU A 533 -3.59 22.99 -13.99
C LEU A 533 -3.70 24.52 -13.78
N GLU A 534 -3.84 25.28 -14.88
CA GLU A 534 -3.84 26.74 -14.87
C GLU A 534 -4.85 27.31 -13.85
N GLY A 535 -4.37 28.22 -13.01
CA GLY A 535 -5.16 28.83 -11.93
C GLY A 535 -5.36 27.97 -10.67
N ARG A 536 -5.01 26.67 -10.69
CA ARG A 536 -5.26 25.71 -9.58
C ARG A 536 -3.99 25.21 -8.87
N VAL A 537 -2.90 25.98 -8.94
CA VAL A 537 -1.60 25.62 -8.34
C VAL A 537 -1.11 26.74 -7.43
N LEU A 538 -0.85 26.37 -6.17
CA LEU A 538 -0.11 27.17 -5.20
C LEU A 538 1.25 26.51 -4.91
N ILE A 539 2.29 27.33 -4.81
CA ILE A 539 3.63 26.91 -4.43
C ILE A 539 4.01 27.64 -3.13
N ILE A 540 4.25 26.90 -2.07
CA ILE A 540 4.76 27.40 -0.80
C ILE A 540 6.25 27.04 -0.74
N GLN A 541 7.13 28.04 -0.68
CA GLN A 541 8.58 27.82 -0.73
C GLN A 541 9.27 28.43 0.49
N GLY A 542 9.88 27.58 1.31
CA GLY A 542 10.85 28.00 2.32
C GLY A 542 12.12 28.52 1.65
N MET A 543 12.46 29.78 1.90
CA MET A 543 13.57 30.48 1.23
C MET A 543 14.96 30.18 1.82
N LYS A 544 15.01 29.43 2.92
CA LYS A 544 16.24 28.91 3.56
C LYS A 544 16.43 27.40 3.35
N ASP A 545 15.75 26.80 2.37
CA ASP A 545 15.88 25.37 2.07
C ASP A 545 17.36 24.98 1.82
N PRO A 546 17.95 24.06 2.60
CA PRO A 546 19.33 23.61 2.43
C PRO A 546 19.51 22.57 1.31
N ILE A 547 18.43 21.98 0.80
CA ILE A 547 18.44 20.92 -0.22
C ILE A 547 18.31 21.53 -1.63
N TYR A 548 17.43 22.52 -1.79
CA TYR A 548 17.15 23.12 -3.10
C TYR A 548 17.42 24.63 -3.15
N ASN A 549 17.99 25.11 -4.25
CA ASN A 549 18.17 26.55 -4.49
C ASN A 549 16.83 27.21 -4.82
N SER A 550 16.11 27.61 -3.77
CA SER A 550 14.78 28.24 -3.82
C SER A 550 14.72 29.43 -4.79
N LYS A 551 15.75 30.30 -4.80
CA LYS A 551 15.79 31.47 -5.69
C LYS A 551 15.85 31.06 -7.17
N SER A 552 16.65 30.06 -7.52
CA SER A 552 16.75 29.56 -8.88
C SER A 552 15.47 28.84 -9.33
N LEU A 553 14.87 28.03 -8.45
CA LEU A 553 13.61 27.34 -8.72
C LEU A 553 12.46 28.32 -8.96
N LEU A 554 12.26 29.28 -8.05
CA LEU A 554 11.21 30.29 -8.18
C LEU A 554 11.42 31.22 -9.38
N GLY A 555 12.67 31.55 -9.73
CA GLY A 555 12.97 32.31 -10.95
C GLY A 555 12.45 31.61 -12.20
N LYS A 556 12.80 30.33 -12.36
CA LYS A 556 12.33 29.50 -13.49
C LYS A 556 10.81 29.28 -13.50
N LEU A 557 10.19 29.13 -12.33
CA LEU A 557 8.73 29.00 -12.22
C LEU A 557 8.02 30.30 -12.63
N LYS A 558 8.52 31.46 -12.19
CA LYS A 558 7.97 32.78 -12.59
C LYS A 558 8.14 33.03 -14.10
N GLU A 559 9.20 32.50 -14.71
CA GLU A 559 9.46 32.62 -16.15
C GLU A 559 8.58 31.69 -17.02
N HIS A 560 8.40 30.42 -16.61
CA HIS A 560 7.75 29.40 -17.45
C HIS A 560 6.34 28.98 -17.01
N CYS A 561 5.90 29.42 -15.82
CA CYS A 561 4.62 29.06 -15.22
C CYS A 561 4.00 30.29 -14.52
N ALA A 562 4.02 31.46 -15.15
CA ALA A 562 3.63 32.75 -14.54
C ALA A 562 2.20 32.79 -13.94
N TRP A 563 1.35 31.81 -14.25
CA TRP A 563 0.01 31.62 -13.71
C TRP A 563 -0.03 30.91 -12.33
N VAL A 564 1.07 30.32 -11.85
CA VAL A 564 1.12 29.66 -10.52
C VAL A 564 1.18 30.71 -9.42
N MET A 565 0.43 30.50 -8.33
CA MET A 565 0.57 31.34 -7.14
C MET A 565 1.82 30.93 -6.36
N ILE A 566 2.59 31.90 -5.87
CA ILE A 566 3.81 31.65 -5.08
C ILE A 566 3.73 32.38 -3.74
N LYS A 567 3.89 31.62 -2.65
CA LYS A 567 4.06 32.11 -1.28
C LYS A 567 5.50 31.81 -0.83
N GLU A 568 6.30 32.86 -0.68
CA GLU A 568 7.66 32.75 -0.14
C GLU A 568 7.59 32.83 1.39
N LEU A 569 8.21 31.88 2.10
CA LEU A 569 8.25 31.80 3.57
C LEU A 569 9.68 31.81 4.10
N ASN A 570 9.87 32.33 5.31
CA ASN A 570 11.18 32.35 5.99
C ASN A 570 11.50 31.00 6.68
N ALA A 571 11.28 29.89 5.98
CA ALA A 571 11.47 28.52 6.45
C ALA A 571 12.56 27.77 5.63
N GLY A 572 13.00 26.62 6.13
CA GLY A 572 13.84 25.65 5.46
C GLY A 572 13.05 24.69 4.56
N HIS A 573 13.33 23.38 4.68
CA HIS A 573 12.78 22.36 3.78
C HIS A 573 11.37 21.89 4.18
N CYS A 574 10.98 22.07 5.45
CA CYS A 574 9.72 21.59 6.00
C CYS A 574 8.82 22.74 6.53
N PRO A 575 8.42 23.76 5.71
CA PRO A 575 7.64 24.89 6.21
C PRO A 575 6.36 24.50 6.95
N HIS A 576 5.71 23.40 6.56
CA HIS A 576 4.47 22.92 7.17
C HIS A 576 4.64 22.55 8.64
N ASP A 577 5.79 22.00 9.04
CA ASP A 577 6.11 21.69 10.45
C ASP A 577 6.97 22.78 11.12
N GLU A 578 7.69 23.60 10.34
CA GLU A 578 8.54 24.66 10.89
C GLU A 578 7.75 25.93 11.23
N LEU A 579 6.82 26.35 10.35
CA LEU A 579 5.94 27.52 10.50
C LEU A 579 4.48 27.10 10.22
N PRO A 580 3.91 26.17 11.02
CA PRO A 580 2.61 25.58 10.74
C PRO A 580 1.49 26.63 10.67
N GLU A 581 1.55 27.68 11.48
CA GLU A 581 0.53 28.73 11.54
C GLU A 581 0.43 29.51 10.21
N GLU A 582 1.57 29.90 9.63
CA GLU A 582 1.63 30.60 8.35
C GLU A 582 1.19 29.71 7.18
N VAL A 583 1.56 28.43 7.23
CA VAL A 583 1.15 27.44 6.21
C VAL A 583 -0.34 27.16 6.30
N ASN A 584 -0.89 26.95 7.50
CA ASN A 584 -2.32 26.68 7.71
C ASN A 584 -3.21 27.84 7.24
N SER A 585 -2.83 29.09 7.54
CA SER A 585 -3.55 30.28 7.04
C SER A 585 -3.54 30.31 5.51
N THR A 586 -2.35 30.16 4.91
CA THR A 586 -2.19 30.17 3.45
C THR A 586 -2.99 29.05 2.77
N LEU A 587 -3.02 27.85 3.35
CA LEU A 587 -3.83 26.72 2.85
C LEU A 587 -5.34 27.00 2.96
N CYS A 588 -5.78 27.55 4.10
CA CYS A 588 -7.19 27.90 4.30
C CYS A 588 -7.68 28.99 3.34
N GLU A 589 -6.89 30.04 3.14
CA GLU A 589 -7.17 31.13 2.18
C GLU A 589 -7.23 30.60 0.75
N TRP A 590 -6.28 29.75 0.36
CA TRP A 590 -6.22 29.12 -0.96
C TRP A 590 -7.45 28.27 -1.26
N ILE A 591 -7.86 27.42 -0.33
CA ILE A 591 -9.01 26.52 -0.51
C ILE A 591 -10.31 27.31 -0.61
N VAL A 592 -10.53 28.30 0.27
CA VAL A 592 -11.71 29.19 0.18
C VAL A 592 -11.77 29.89 -1.18
N ARG A 593 -10.63 30.30 -1.74
CA ARG A 593 -10.57 30.89 -3.09
C ARG A 593 -10.93 29.89 -4.18
N MET A 594 -10.45 28.64 -4.12
CA MET A 594 -10.75 27.60 -5.12
C MET A 594 -12.24 27.23 -5.10
N GLU A 595 -12.82 27.04 -3.91
CA GLU A 595 -14.26 26.73 -3.74
C GLU A 595 -15.20 27.90 -4.11
N SER A 596 -14.66 29.09 -4.31
CA SER A 596 -15.40 30.29 -4.74
C SER A 596 -15.30 30.57 -6.25
N THR A 597 -14.66 29.69 -7.04
CA THR A 597 -14.35 29.88 -8.47
C THR A 597 -15.09 28.89 -9.36
#